data_AF-A0A6A4PPJ5-F1
#
_entry.id   AF-A0A6A4PPJ5-F1
#
_cell.length_a   1.000
_cell.length_b   1.000
_cell.length_c   1.000
_cell.angle_alpha   90.00
_cell.angle_beta   90.00
_cell.angle_gamma   90.00
#
_symmetry.space_group_name_H-M   'P 1'
#
loop_
_entity.id
_entity.type
_entity.pdbx_description
1 polymer ?
#
loop_
_entity_poly.entity_id
_entity_poly.type
_entity_poly.pdbx_seq_one_letter_code
_entity_poly.pdbx_strand_id
1 'polypeptide(L)'
;MTYPELIAGFDQEAAAIVMARQVSFKMETEAEFDPIRWLDKALINLCSRFGDFQKETPSSFSLSPRLSIFPQFMFHLRRSQFVQVFNNSPDETAYFRMILNRENVSNSVVMVQPSLISYSFHSGPEPALLDVAAIAADRILLLDSFFTVVIFHGSTIAQWRKAGYHNEPEHQAFAQLLRAPHDDSDLIVKERFPVPRLVVCDQHGSQARFLLAKLNPSATYNTEAALPGGDIIFTDDVSFEVFLDHLQRLVVQ
;
A
#
# COMPACT_ATOMS: atom_id res chain seq x y z
N MET A 1 -16.13 -29.79 -10.44
CA MET A 1 -16.16 -28.33 -10.24
C MET A 1 -15.84 -27.69 -11.58
N THR A 2 -16.77 -26.92 -12.14
CA THR A 2 -16.56 -26.22 -13.42
C THR A 2 -15.62 -25.01 -13.22
N TYR A 3 -15.01 -24.50 -14.29
CA TYR A 3 -14.16 -23.29 -14.21
C TYR A 3 -14.87 -22.09 -13.55
N PRO A 4 -16.14 -21.80 -13.86
CA PRO A 4 -16.89 -20.73 -13.18
C PRO A 4 -17.09 -20.95 -11.68
N GLU A 5 -17.34 -22.20 -11.25
CA GLU A 5 -17.49 -22.54 -9.83
C GLU A 5 -16.19 -22.31 -9.05
N LEU A 6 -15.03 -22.62 -9.66
CA LEU A 6 -13.72 -22.37 -9.06
C LEU A 6 -13.48 -20.87 -8.85
N ILE A 7 -13.79 -20.03 -9.85
CA ILE A 7 -13.64 -18.57 -9.76
C ILE A 7 -14.60 -17.99 -8.72
N ALA A 8 -15.82 -18.50 -8.63
CA ALA A 8 -16.81 -18.02 -7.67
C ALA A 8 -16.40 -18.25 -6.21
N GLY A 9 -15.66 -19.33 -5.94
CA GLY A 9 -15.13 -19.65 -4.61
C GLY A 9 -13.75 -19.06 -4.31
N PHE A 10 -13.15 -18.30 -5.23
CA PHE A 10 -11.82 -17.72 -5.02
C PHE A 10 -11.87 -16.51 -4.08
N ASP A 11 -11.09 -16.58 -3.00
CA ASP A 11 -10.86 -15.49 -2.06
C ASP A 11 -9.46 -14.91 -2.30
N GLN A 12 -9.42 -13.75 -2.96
CA GLN A 12 -8.18 -13.08 -3.34
C GLN A 12 -7.37 -12.55 -2.15
N GLU A 13 -8.03 -12.18 -1.05
CA GLU A 13 -7.34 -11.72 0.16
C GLU A 13 -6.64 -12.90 0.84
N ALA A 14 -7.40 -13.98 1.08
CA ALA A 14 -6.84 -15.19 1.67
C ALA A 14 -5.71 -15.77 0.80
N ALA A 15 -5.90 -15.82 -0.52
CA ALA A 15 -4.87 -16.26 -1.46
C ALA A 15 -3.61 -15.39 -1.40
N ALA A 16 -3.75 -14.06 -1.33
CA ALA A 16 -2.61 -13.15 -1.24
C ALA A 16 -1.80 -13.38 0.04
N ILE A 17 -2.48 -13.60 1.18
CA ILE A 17 -1.81 -13.85 2.46
C ILE A 17 -1.15 -15.23 2.50
N VAL A 18 -1.77 -16.25 1.91
CA VAL A 18 -1.13 -17.56 1.74
C VAL A 18 0.13 -17.43 0.88
N MET A 19 0.09 -16.68 -0.22
CA MET A 19 1.27 -16.40 -1.05
C MET A 19 2.35 -15.65 -0.27
N ALA A 20 1.97 -14.66 0.55
CA ALA A 20 2.90 -13.91 1.40
C ALA A 20 3.62 -14.81 2.42
N ARG A 21 2.88 -15.72 3.07
CA ARG A 21 3.46 -16.71 3.99
C ARG A 21 4.35 -17.71 3.27
N GLN A 22 3.91 -18.19 2.11
CA GLN A 22 4.65 -19.17 1.33
C GLN A 22 5.97 -18.59 0.81
N VAL A 23 5.97 -17.38 0.26
CA VAL A 23 7.21 -16.74 -0.21
C VAL A 23 8.17 -16.47 0.95
N SER A 24 7.65 -16.01 2.10
CA SER A 24 8.44 -15.82 3.32
C SER A 24 9.11 -17.10 3.78
N PHE A 25 8.36 -18.21 3.84
CA PHE A 25 8.90 -19.52 4.23
C PHE A 25 9.97 -20.00 3.25
N LYS A 26 9.72 -19.92 1.94
CA LYS A 26 10.69 -20.33 0.92
C LYS A 26 11.99 -19.52 0.99
N MET A 27 11.90 -18.21 1.25
CA MET A 27 13.08 -17.36 1.46
C MET A 27 13.94 -17.77 2.67
N GLU A 28 13.37 -18.47 3.65
CA GLU A 28 14.11 -18.96 4.83
C GLU A 28 14.69 -20.35 4.60
N THR A 29 13.99 -21.20 3.86
CA THR A 29 14.34 -22.62 3.74
C THR A 29 15.14 -22.96 2.48
N GLU A 30 15.04 -22.16 1.42
CA GLU A 30 15.66 -22.45 0.13
C GLU A 30 16.86 -21.55 -0.12
N ALA A 31 18.02 -22.16 -0.34
CA ALA A 31 19.21 -21.45 -0.78
C ALA A 31 19.02 -20.90 -2.21
N GLU A 32 19.52 -19.68 -2.45
CA GLU A 32 19.48 -19.02 -3.77
C GLU A 32 18.06 -18.85 -4.37
N PHE A 33 17.04 -18.75 -3.50
CA PHE A 33 15.66 -18.53 -3.93
C PHE A 33 15.43 -17.09 -4.40
N ASP A 34 14.85 -16.94 -5.59
CA ASP A 34 14.41 -15.65 -6.15
C ASP A 34 12.90 -15.44 -5.89
N PRO A 35 12.54 -14.69 -4.83
CA PRO A 35 11.15 -14.53 -4.42
C PRO A 35 10.33 -13.71 -5.41
N ILE A 36 10.92 -12.70 -6.05
CA ILE A 36 10.23 -11.81 -6.99
C ILE A 36 9.83 -12.62 -8.22
N ARG A 37 10.79 -13.35 -8.80
CA ARG A 37 10.51 -14.18 -9.98
C ARG A 37 9.51 -15.29 -9.67
N TRP A 38 9.53 -15.84 -8.46
CA TRP A 38 8.56 -16.84 -8.03
C TRP A 38 7.14 -16.27 -7.94
N LEU A 39 6.97 -15.10 -7.32
CA LEU A 39 5.69 -14.38 -7.26
C LEU A 39 5.18 -14.00 -8.65
N ASP A 40 6.04 -13.41 -9.48
CA ASP A 40 5.68 -12.95 -10.81
C ASP A 40 5.24 -14.13 -11.70
N LYS A 41 5.95 -15.27 -11.66
CA LYS A 41 5.54 -16.50 -12.36
C LYS A 41 4.21 -17.04 -11.86
N ALA A 42 3.98 -17.06 -10.55
CA ALA A 42 2.73 -17.53 -9.98
C ALA A 42 1.54 -16.65 -10.43
N LEU A 43 1.74 -15.33 -10.46
CA LEU A 43 0.74 -14.37 -10.93
C LEU A 43 0.45 -14.53 -12.43
N ILE A 44 1.48 -14.62 -13.27
CA ILE A 44 1.32 -14.85 -14.72
C ILE A 44 0.54 -16.14 -14.95
N ASN A 45 0.91 -17.24 -14.30
CA ASN A 45 0.21 -18.51 -14.44
C ASN A 45 -1.27 -18.44 -14.01
N LEU A 46 -1.57 -17.68 -12.95
CA LEU A 46 -2.96 -17.45 -12.52
C LEU A 46 -3.73 -16.65 -13.59
N CYS A 47 -3.17 -15.53 -14.03
CA CYS A 47 -3.80 -14.65 -15.02
C CYS A 47 -3.96 -15.31 -16.39
N SER A 48 -2.98 -16.07 -16.87
CA SER A 48 -3.08 -16.84 -18.13
C SER A 48 -4.11 -17.95 -18.07
N ARG A 49 -4.41 -18.46 -16.87
CA ARG A 49 -5.37 -19.56 -16.70
C ARG A 49 -6.80 -19.09 -16.45
N PHE A 50 -6.99 -17.96 -15.79
CA PHE A 50 -8.31 -17.47 -15.34
C PHE A 50 -8.69 -16.10 -15.89
N GLY A 51 -7.81 -15.44 -16.63
CA GLY A 51 -8.11 -14.18 -17.32
C GLY A 51 -8.74 -14.42 -18.68
N ASP A 52 -9.58 -13.48 -19.08
CA ASP A 52 -10.18 -13.43 -20.40
C ASP A 52 -9.35 -12.49 -21.27
N PHE A 53 -8.88 -12.98 -22.42
CA PHE A 53 -8.08 -12.19 -23.36
C PHE A 53 -8.11 -12.78 -24.77
N GLN A 54 -7.78 -11.93 -25.74
CA GLN A 54 -7.44 -12.31 -27.11
C GLN A 54 -5.92 -12.38 -27.24
N LYS A 55 -5.43 -13.44 -27.89
CA LYS A 55 -3.99 -13.66 -28.09
C LYS A 55 -3.34 -12.45 -28.78
N GLU A 56 -2.14 -12.10 -28.36
CA GLU A 56 -1.35 -10.97 -28.88
C GLU A 56 -2.02 -9.58 -28.74
N THR A 57 -3.11 -9.47 -27.96
CA THR A 57 -3.85 -8.21 -27.79
C THR A 57 -3.92 -7.84 -26.30
N PRO A 58 -2.90 -7.16 -25.74
CA PRO A 58 -2.82 -6.86 -24.29
C PRO A 58 -4.04 -6.12 -23.73
N SER A 59 -4.59 -5.17 -24.50
CA SER A 59 -5.75 -4.35 -24.10
C SER A 59 -7.05 -5.14 -23.93
N SER A 60 -7.10 -6.38 -24.40
CA SER A 60 -8.25 -7.26 -24.23
C SER A 60 -8.25 -8.00 -22.89
N PHE A 61 -7.13 -7.96 -22.15
CA PHE A 61 -7.00 -8.67 -20.88
C PHE A 61 -7.95 -8.12 -19.82
N SER A 62 -8.72 -9.02 -19.23
CA SER A 62 -9.60 -8.72 -18.11
C SER A 62 -9.63 -9.87 -17.11
N LEU A 63 -9.95 -9.52 -15.86
CA LEU A 63 -10.12 -10.47 -14.76
C LEU A 63 -11.52 -10.32 -14.18
N SER A 64 -12.08 -11.44 -13.73
CA SER A 64 -13.29 -11.44 -12.90
C SER A 64 -13.10 -10.56 -11.65
N PRO A 65 -14.17 -9.90 -11.15
CA PRO A 65 -14.10 -9.12 -9.91
C PRO A 65 -13.56 -9.89 -8.69
N ARG A 66 -13.66 -11.22 -8.70
CA ARG A 66 -13.09 -12.09 -7.65
C ARG A 66 -11.56 -12.16 -7.68
N LEU A 67 -10.94 -11.84 -8.80
CA LEU A 67 -9.51 -11.94 -9.06
C LEU A 67 -8.85 -10.59 -9.33
N SER A 68 -9.63 -9.53 -9.59
CA SER A 68 -9.13 -8.27 -10.14
C SER A 68 -8.21 -7.48 -9.19
N ILE A 69 -8.28 -7.71 -7.88
CA ILE A 69 -7.42 -7.05 -6.88
C ILE A 69 -6.15 -7.89 -6.62
N PHE A 70 -6.15 -9.18 -6.94
CA PHE A 70 -5.01 -10.06 -6.71
C PHE A 70 -3.69 -9.56 -7.33
N PRO A 71 -3.64 -9.03 -8.58
CA PRO A 71 -2.43 -8.40 -9.11
C PRO A 71 -1.93 -7.23 -8.27
N GLN A 72 -2.83 -6.42 -7.69
CA GLN A 72 -2.48 -5.31 -6.81
C GLN A 72 -1.84 -5.82 -5.51
N PHE A 73 -2.37 -6.89 -4.92
CA PHE A 73 -1.73 -7.52 -3.75
C PHE A 73 -0.32 -8.04 -4.08
N MET A 74 -0.13 -8.67 -5.24
CA MET A 74 1.20 -9.15 -5.64
C MET A 74 2.18 -8.00 -5.89
N PHE A 75 1.71 -6.88 -6.45
CA PHE A 75 2.49 -5.67 -6.62
C PHE A 75 2.98 -5.10 -5.28
N HIS A 76 2.11 -5.00 -4.28
CA HIS A 76 2.53 -4.51 -2.97
C HIS A 76 3.39 -5.55 -2.22
N LEU A 77 3.05 -6.84 -2.30
CA LEU A 77 3.80 -7.92 -1.66
C LEU A 77 5.26 -7.97 -2.13
N ARG A 78 5.52 -7.93 -3.44
CA ARG A 78 6.89 -8.00 -3.99
C ARG A 78 7.78 -6.81 -3.61
N ARG A 79 7.17 -5.69 -3.20
CA ARG A 79 7.84 -4.47 -2.72
C ARG A 79 7.84 -4.35 -1.20
N SER A 80 7.11 -5.22 -0.51
CA SER A 80 6.99 -5.19 0.95
C SER A 80 8.28 -5.66 1.63
N GLN A 81 8.42 -5.30 2.90
CA GLN A 81 9.53 -5.73 3.77
C GLN A 81 9.60 -7.25 4.01
N PHE A 82 8.56 -8.01 3.61
CA PHE A 82 8.58 -9.47 3.67
C PHE A 82 9.47 -10.08 2.58
N VAL A 83 9.59 -9.38 1.44
CA VAL A 83 10.33 -9.80 0.25
C VAL A 83 11.59 -8.94 0.06
N GLN A 84 11.45 -7.62 0.08
CA GLN A 84 12.57 -6.67 -0.01
C GLN A 84 13.15 -6.42 1.38
N VAL A 85 14.10 -7.27 1.77
CA VAL A 85 14.72 -7.20 3.11
C VAL A 85 15.85 -6.16 3.19
N PHE A 86 16.21 -5.51 2.07
CA PHE A 86 17.17 -4.42 2.07
C PHE A 86 16.71 -3.30 3.01
N ASN A 87 17.65 -2.69 3.73
CA ASN A 87 17.38 -1.64 4.72
C ASN A 87 16.62 -2.10 5.98
N ASN A 88 16.46 -3.42 6.18
CA ASN A 88 16.03 -4.02 7.44
C ASN A 88 17.17 -4.86 8.02
N SER A 89 17.27 -4.89 9.35
CA SER A 89 18.11 -5.87 10.02
C SER A 89 17.52 -7.29 9.88
N PRO A 90 18.35 -8.34 10.04
CA PRO A 90 17.86 -9.72 10.07
C PRO A 90 16.76 -9.93 11.13
N ASP A 91 16.93 -9.33 12.32
CA ASP A 91 15.98 -9.43 13.43
C ASP A 91 14.66 -8.72 13.13
N GLU A 92 14.68 -7.54 12.49
CA GLU A 92 13.46 -6.86 12.04
C GLU A 92 12.70 -7.71 11.02
N THR A 93 13.42 -8.31 10.08
CA THR A 93 12.82 -9.20 9.06
C THR A 93 12.18 -10.41 9.71
N ALA A 94 12.88 -11.06 10.65
CA ALA A 94 12.36 -12.19 11.41
C ALA A 94 11.10 -11.79 12.21
N TYR A 95 11.13 -10.61 12.85
CA TYR A 95 9.98 -10.07 13.57
C TYR A 95 8.77 -9.86 12.65
N PHE A 96 8.93 -9.20 11.50
CA PHE A 96 7.83 -8.98 10.58
C PHE A 96 7.22 -10.29 10.10
N ARG A 97 8.06 -11.26 9.71
CA ARG A 97 7.61 -12.58 9.22
C ARG A 97 6.94 -13.41 10.32
N MET A 98 7.44 -13.35 11.55
CA MET A 98 6.78 -13.98 12.70
C MET A 98 5.36 -13.45 12.88
N ILE A 99 5.18 -12.13 12.83
CA ILE A 99 3.87 -11.49 12.98
C ILE A 99 2.94 -11.85 11.81
N LEU A 100 3.42 -11.82 10.57
CA LEU A 100 2.65 -12.24 9.38
C LEU A 100 2.09 -13.67 9.49
N ASN A 101 2.86 -14.58 10.09
CA ASN A 101 2.44 -15.97 10.29
C ASN A 101 1.47 -16.17 11.46
N ARG A 102 1.42 -15.21 12.39
CA ARG A 102 0.55 -15.26 13.57
C ARG A 102 -0.81 -14.59 13.34
N GLU A 103 -0.86 -13.55 12.53
CA GLU A 103 -2.06 -12.72 12.36
C GLU A 103 -3.16 -13.36 11.50
N ASN A 104 -4.37 -12.80 11.57
CA ASN A 104 -5.48 -13.21 10.71
C ASN A 104 -5.35 -12.62 9.29
N VAL A 105 -6.25 -13.00 8.38
CA VAL A 105 -6.22 -12.51 6.97
C VAL A 105 -6.36 -11.00 6.91
N SER A 106 -7.34 -10.42 7.62
CA SER A 106 -7.63 -8.98 7.60
C SER A 106 -6.41 -8.14 8.03
N ASN A 107 -5.79 -8.47 9.17
CA ASN A 107 -4.59 -7.80 9.64
C ASN A 107 -3.40 -8.01 8.69
N SER A 108 -3.25 -9.22 8.14
CA SER A 108 -2.16 -9.51 7.19
C SER A 108 -2.32 -8.75 5.87
N VAL A 109 -3.57 -8.49 5.42
CA VAL A 109 -3.84 -7.67 4.25
C VAL A 109 -3.31 -6.26 4.45
N VAL A 110 -3.55 -5.66 5.62
CA VAL A 110 -3.02 -4.33 5.97
C VAL A 110 -1.49 -4.30 5.99
N MET A 111 -0.82 -5.41 6.37
CA MET A 111 0.64 -5.50 6.30
C MET A 111 1.18 -5.51 4.86
N VAL A 112 0.46 -6.16 3.94
CA VAL A 112 0.86 -6.31 2.53
C VAL A 112 0.50 -5.05 1.75
N GLN A 113 -0.74 -4.60 1.85
CA GLN A 113 -1.27 -3.39 1.22
C GLN A 113 -1.81 -2.46 2.31
N PRO A 114 -0.98 -1.52 2.80
CA PRO A 114 -1.39 -0.52 3.78
C PRO A 114 -2.64 0.25 3.35
N SER A 115 -3.48 0.62 4.33
CA SER A 115 -4.63 1.49 4.10
C SER A 115 -4.22 2.96 4.24
N LEU A 116 -4.81 3.82 3.41
CA LEU A 116 -4.60 5.26 3.45
C LEU A 116 -5.96 5.96 3.56
N ILE A 117 -6.11 6.85 4.53
CA ILE A 117 -7.30 7.68 4.72
C ILE A 117 -6.90 9.15 4.54
N SER A 118 -7.68 9.89 3.77
CA SER A 118 -7.50 11.31 3.54
C SER A 118 -8.52 12.12 4.35
N TYR A 119 -8.04 13.19 4.97
CA TYR A 119 -8.83 14.16 5.71
C TYR A 119 -8.65 15.53 5.07
N SER A 120 -9.75 16.21 4.75
CA SER A 120 -9.75 17.54 4.16
C SER A 120 -10.84 18.42 4.77
N PHE A 121 -10.88 19.70 4.41
CA PHE A 121 -12.00 20.58 4.79
C PHE A 121 -13.26 20.34 3.95
N HIS A 122 -13.12 19.74 2.77
CA HIS A 122 -14.19 19.63 1.79
C HIS A 122 -14.96 18.31 1.89
N SER A 123 -14.31 17.28 2.43
CA SER A 123 -14.83 15.93 2.59
C SER A 123 -14.55 15.42 4.00
N GLY A 124 -15.42 14.54 4.50
CA GLY A 124 -15.10 13.74 5.69
C GLY A 124 -13.96 12.75 5.40
N PRO A 125 -13.54 11.95 6.40
CA PRO A 125 -12.51 10.94 6.22
C PRO A 125 -12.90 9.98 5.09
N GLU A 126 -12.05 9.87 4.07
CA GLU A 126 -12.31 9.04 2.89
C GLU A 126 -11.11 8.16 2.54
N PRO A 127 -11.32 6.90 2.09
CA PRO A 127 -10.23 6.06 1.60
C PRO A 127 -9.52 6.71 0.41
N ALA A 128 -8.19 6.75 0.47
CA ALA A 128 -7.33 7.21 -0.61
C ALA A 128 -6.56 6.04 -1.23
N LEU A 129 -6.22 6.16 -2.52
CA LEU A 129 -5.32 5.21 -3.16
C LEU A 129 -3.94 5.30 -2.52
N LEU A 130 -3.26 4.16 -2.36
CA LEU A 130 -1.90 4.09 -1.84
C LEU A 130 -0.89 4.55 -2.91
N ASP A 131 -0.98 5.81 -3.27
CA ASP A 131 -0.35 6.43 -4.42
C ASP A 131 0.18 7.83 -4.07
N VAL A 132 1.29 8.24 -4.69
CA VAL A 132 1.86 9.58 -4.48
C VAL A 132 0.86 10.69 -4.83
N ALA A 133 -0.05 10.45 -5.77
CA ALA A 133 -1.11 11.39 -6.15
C ALA A 133 -2.10 11.69 -5.00
N ALA A 134 -2.12 10.88 -3.93
CA ALA A 134 -2.90 11.16 -2.73
C ALA A 134 -2.34 12.32 -1.90
N ILE A 135 -1.05 12.67 -2.09
CA ILE A 135 -0.42 13.78 -1.37
C ILE A 135 -0.89 15.11 -1.95
N ALA A 136 -1.43 15.97 -1.08
CA ALA A 136 -1.76 17.35 -1.38
C ALA A 136 -1.43 18.26 -0.20
N ALA A 137 -1.18 19.55 -0.47
CA ALA A 137 -0.77 20.51 0.55
C ALA A 137 -1.85 20.79 1.61
N ASP A 138 -3.12 20.68 1.23
CA ASP A 138 -4.31 20.99 2.01
C ASP A 138 -4.97 19.77 2.69
N ARG A 139 -4.30 18.61 2.65
CA ARG A 139 -4.82 17.35 3.20
C ARG A 139 -3.97 16.81 4.34
N ILE A 140 -4.60 16.03 5.21
CA ILE A 140 -3.90 15.15 6.16
C ILE A 140 -4.14 13.72 5.72
N LEU A 141 -3.10 12.88 5.79
CA LEU A 141 -3.19 11.46 5.47
C LEU A 141 -2.92 10.62 6.73
N LEU A 142 -3.74 9.61 6.96
CA LEU A 142 -3.50 8.55 7.94
C LEU A 142 -3.16 7.27 7.18
N LEU A 143 -1.90 6.87 7.23
CA LEU A 143 -1.43 5.59 6.72
C LEU A 143 -1.42 4.57 7.86
N ASP A 144 -2.02 3.42 7.63
CA ASP A 144 -1.88 2.26 8.49
C ASP A 144 -1.22 1.10 7.72
N SER A 145 0.00 0.75 8.13
CA SER A 145 0.81 -0.33 7.56
C SER A 145 0.97 -1.52 8.52
N PHE A 146 0.02 -1.69 9.44
CA PHE A 146 0.03 -2.62 10.56
C PHE A 146 1.10 -2.31 11.62
N PHE A 147 2.39 -2.30 11.24
CA PHE A 147 3.52 -2.09 12.15
C PHE A 147 3.79 -0.61 12.47
N THR A 148 3.41 0.27 11.55
CA THR A 148 3.57 1.72 11.69
C THR A 148 2.29 2.42 11.24
N VAL A 149 1.83 3.36 12.07
CA VAL A 149 0.74 4.28 11.76
C VAL A 149 1.36 5.65 11.53
N VAL A 150 1.09 6.29 10.39
CA VAL A 150 1.66 7.58 10.02
C VAL A 150 0.55 8.61 9.88
N ILE A 151 0.63 9.69 10.65
CA ILE A 151 -0.15 10.92 10.43
C ILE A 151 0.75 11.89 9.67
N PHE A 152 0.39 12.17 8.43
CA PHE A 152 1.13 13.03 7.52
C PHE A 152 0.34 14.31 7.23
N HIS A 153 0.95 15.46 7.48
CA HIS A 153 0.34 16.76 7.22
C HIS A 153 0.89 17.35 5.92
N GLY A 154 0.00 17.70 4.98
CA GLY A 154 0.34 18.48 3.81
C GLY A 154 0.97 19.83 4.18
N SER A 155 1.75 20.41 3.27
CA SER A 155 2.53 21.63 3.52
C SER A 155 1.70 22.82 4.02
N THR A 156 0.51 23.07 3.46
CA THR A 156 -0.39 24.15 3.91
C THR A 156 -0.94 23.86 5.30
N ILE A 157 -1.39 22.62 5.55
CA ILE A 157 -1.86 22.20 6.88
C ILE A 157 -0.76 22.37 7.93
N ALA A 158 0.46 21.95 7.62
CA ALA A 158 1.61 22.06 8.51
C ALA A 158 1.95 23.53 8.81
N GLN A 159 1.85 24.42 7.81
CA GLN A 159 2.05 25.86 7.98
C GLN A 159 0.99 26.46 8.92
N TRP A 160 -0.30 26.18 8.69
CA TRP A 160 -1.39 26.65 9.56
C TRP A 160 -1.30 26.12 10.98
N ARG A 161 -0.88 24.85 11.14
CA ARG A 161 -0.63 24.26 12.47
C ARG A 161 0.48 25.02 13.19
N LYS A 162 1.60 25.31 12.51
CA LYS A 162 2.74 26.06 13.07
C LYS A 162 2.41 27.52 13.39
N ALA A 163 1.53 28.15 12.59
CA ALA A 163 1.04 29.50 12.85
C ALA A 163 0.09 29.57 14.06
N GLY A 164 -0.42 28.44 14.55
CA GLY A 164 -1.25 28.38 15.74
C GLY A 164 -2.74 28.64 15.50
N TYR A 165 -3.20 28.66 14.24
CA TYR A 165 -4.60 28.97 13.90
C TYR A 165 -5.62 28.07 14.59
N HIS A 166 -5.27 26.80 14.84
CA HIS A 166 -6.15 25.86 15.55
C HIS A 166 -6.46 26.26 17.01
N ASN A 167 -5.73 27.21 17.60
CA ASN A 167 -6.00 27.73 18.95
C ASN A 167 -7.00 28.90 18.94
N GLU A 168 -7.29 29.46 17.77
CA GLU A 168 -8.18 30.61 17.63
C GLU A 168 -9.65 30.13 17.64
N PRO A 169 -10.55 30.80 18.38
CA PRO A 169 -11.97 30.41 18.44
C PRO A 169 -12.68 30.41 17.09
N GLU A 170 -12.18 31.20 16.13
CA GLU A 170 -12.72 31.31 14.76
C GLU A 170 -12.35 30.11 13.88
N HIS A 171 -11.35 29.31 14.29
CA HIS A 171 -10.77 28.23 13.51
C HIS A 171 -10.98 26.84 14.15
N GLN A 172 -12.12 26.65 14.86
CA GLN A 172 -12.49 25.37 15.46
C GLN A 172 -12.53 24.21 14.45
N ALA A 173 -12.97 24.46 13.22
CA ALA A 173 -12.98 23.45 12.15
C ALA A 173 -11.56 22.92 11.86
N PHE A 174 -10.53 23.77 11.92
CA PHE A 174 -9.16 23.35 11.73
C PHE A 174 -8.63 22.53 12.91
N ALA A 175 -9.01 22.91 14.15
CA ALA A 175 -8.69 22.10 15.33
C ALA A 175 -9.32 20.69 15.25
N GLN A 176 -10.56 20.59 14.76
CA GLN A 176 -11.23 19.32 14.53
C GLN A 176 -10.54 18.50 13.43
N LEU A 177 -10.15 19.12 12.32
CA LEU A 177 -9.42 18.46 11.23
C LEU A 177 -8.09 17.86 11.72
N LEU A 178 -7.32 18.60 12.54
CA LEU A 178 -6.08 18.10 13.11
C LEU A 178 -6.31 16.94 14.10
N ARG A 179 -7.44 16.95 14.82
CA ARG A 179 -7.75 15.95 15.83
C ARG A 179 -8.24 14.62 15.24
N ALA A 180 -9.04 14.66 14.19
CA ALA A 180 -9.65 13.47 13.59
C ALA A 180 -8.68 12.30 13.32
N PRO A 181 -7.53 12.48 12.63
CA PRO A 181 -6.58 11.39 12.39
C PRO A 181 -5.91 10.88 13.66
N HIS A 182 -5.80 11.71 14.71
CA HIS A 182 -5.29 11.27 16.00
C HIS A 182 -6.28 10.36 16.72
N ASP A 183 -7.56 10.75 16.76
CA ASP A 183 -8.63 9.93 17.36
C ASP A 183 -8.70 8.55 16.67
N ASP A 184 -8.62 8.51 15.34
CA ASP A 184 -8.60 7.25 14.56
C ASP A 184 -7.32 6.43 14.82
N SER A 185 -6.15 7.08 14.89
CA SER A 185 -4.89 6.39 15.21
C SER A 185 -4.89 5.77 16.62
N ASP A 186 -5.53 6.43 17.58
CA ASP A 186 -5.64 5.94 18.96
C ASP A 186 -6.52 4.68 19.04
N LEU A 187 -7.56 4.58 18.21
CA LEU A 187 -8.37 3.36 18.10
C LEU A 187 -7.53 2.19 17.58
N ILE A 188 -6.76 2.42 16.50
CA ILE A 188 -5.86 1.42 15.93
C ILE A 188 -4.84 0.94 16.97
N VAL A 189 -4.21 1.87 17.68
CA VAL A 189 -3.19 1.60 18.71
C VAL A 189 -3.76 0.80 19.89
N LYS A 190 -5.01 1.07 20.30
CA LYS A 190 -5.66 0.38 21.42
C LYS A 190 -5.99 -1.08 21.12
N GLU A 191 -6.41 -1.38 19.90
CA GLU A 191 -6.86 -2.72 19.52
C GLU A 191 -5.73 -3.63 19.02
N ARG A 192 -4.64 -3.05 18.49
CA ARG A 192 -3.59 -3.81 17.82
C ARG A 192 -2.52 -4.33 18.77
N PHE A 193 -2.18 -5.61 18.57
CA PHE A 193 -0.99 -6.22 19.14
C PHE A 193 -0.11 -6.82 18.03
N PRO A 194 1.21 -6.57 18.01
CA PRO A 194 1.95 -5.64 18.87
C PRO A 194 1.56 -4.18 18.58
N VAL A 195 1.79 -3.30 19.56
CA VAL A 195 1.47 -1.88 19.44
C VAL A 195 2.25 -1.27 18.26
N PRO A 196 1.58 -0.62 17.29
CA PRO A 196 2.25 -0.03 16.15
C PRO A 196 3.05 1.21 16.58
N ARG A 197 4.12 1.49 15.83
CA ARG A 197 4.83 2.76 15.96
C ARG A 197 3.99 3.89 15.38
N LEU A 198 3.60 4.86 16.19
CA LEU A 198 2.98 6.10 15.71
C LEU A 198 4.06 7.08 15.22
N VAL A 199 3.91 7.58 14.01
CA VAL A 199 4.78 8.59 13.39
C VAL A 199 3.92 9.77 12.98
N VAL A 200 4.22 10.96 13.54
CA VAL A 200 3.57 12.21 13.13
C VAL A 200 4.59 13.04 12.38
N CYS A 201 4.26 13.45 11.16
CA CYS A 201 5.19 14.16 10.29
C CYS A 201 4.49 15.18 9.39
N ASP A 202 5.30 16.08 8.83
CA ASP A 202 4.89 17.08 7.86
C ASP A 202 5.51 16.75 6.50
N GLN A 203 4.88 17.21 5.42
CA GLN A 203 5.46 17.19 4.07
C GLN A 203 6.87 17.81 4.09
N HIS A 204 7.81 17.14 3.41
CA HIS A 204 9.26 17.44 3.41
C HIS A 204 9.99 17.24 4.75
N GLY A 205 9.33 16.72 5.78
CA GLY A 205 9.98 16.30 7.02
C GLY A 205 10.71 14.95 6.88
N SER A 206 11.76 14.72 7.68
CA SER A 206 12.57 13.49 7.58
C SER A 206 11.78 12.20 7.82
N GLN A 207 10.76 12.25 8.69
CA GLN A 207 9.88 11.11 8.97
C GLN A 207 8.82 10.86 7.88
N ALA A 208 8.62 11.81 6.93
CA ALA A 208 7.69 11.61 5.81
C ALA A 208 8.06 10.40 4.95
N ARG A 209 9.34 9.98 4.97
CA ARG A 209 9.82 8.77 4.29
C ARG A 209 9.05 7.49 4.68
N PHE A 210 8.48 7.42 5.88
CA PHE A 210 7.67 6.28 6.31
C PHE A 210 6.37 6.16 5.50
N LEU A 211 5.81 7.29 5.05
CA LEU A 211 4.69 7.31 4.11
C LEU A 211 5.20 7.04 2.69
N LEU A 212 6.18 7.82 2.22
CA LEU A 212 6.63 7.79 0.82
C LEU A 212 7.13 6.40 0.39
N ALA A 213 7.80 5.66 1.27
CA ALA A 213 8.29 4.31 0.98
C ALA A 213 7.16 3.27 0.76
N LYS A 214 5.90 3.59 1.09
CA LYS A 214 4.75 2.69 0.93
C LYS A 214 3.88 3.05 -0.29
N LEU A 215 4.03 4.23 -0.86
CA LEU A 215 3.18 4.72 -1.95
C LEU A 215 3.62 4.17 -3.32
N ASN A 216 2.66 4.05 -4.23
CA ASN A 216 2.90 3.83 -5.65
C ASN A 216 3.56 5.08 -6.28
N PRO A 217 4.72 4.96 -6.93
CA PRO A 217 5.38 6.09 -7.61
C PRO A 217 4.75 6.35 -9.00
N SER A 218 3.46 6.71 -9.04
CA SER A 218 2.75 7.02 -10.30
C SER A 218 3.20 8.33 -10.94
N ALA A 219 3.63 9.31 -10.12
CA ALA A 219 4.29 10.52 -10.55
C ALA A 219 5.79 10.40 -10.31
N THR A 220 6.55 10.33 -11.40
CA THR A 220 8.03 10.32 -11.38
C THR A 220 8.56 11.65 -11.92
N TYR A 221 9.84 11.94 -11.71
CA TYR A 221 10.50 13.13 -12.25
C TYR A 221 10.40 13.26 -13.79
N ASN A 222 10.07 12.15 -14.49
CA ASN A 222 9.86 12.10 -15.93
C ASN A 222 8.43 12.44 -16.37
N THR A 223 7.47 12.55 -15.45
CA THR A 223 6.04 12.79 -15.75
C THR A 223 5.64 14.20 -15.31
N GLU A 224 5.45 15.11 -16.27
CA GLU A 224 4.97 16.47 -16.02
C GLU A 224 3.47 16.45 -15.64
N ALA A 225 3.16 16.36 -14.34
CA ALA A 225 1.96 16.94 -13.71
C ALA A 225 1.85 16.51 -12.23
N ALA A 226 2.70 17.06 -11.35
CA ALA A 226 2.34 17.07 -9.94
C ALA A 226 1.16 18.03 -9.74
N LEU A 227 0.11 17.58 -9.05
CA LEU A 227 -0.95 18.47 -8.56
C LEU A 227 -0.32 19.65 -7.78
N PRO A 228 -0.98 20.82 -7.67
CA PRO A 228 -0.48 21.92 -6.86
C PRO A 228 -0.21 21.46 -5.41
N GLY A 229 1.06 21.47 -4.99
CA GLY A 229 1.46 20.99 -3.66
C GLY A 229 1.60 19.46 -3.52
N GLY A 230 1.59 18.73 -4.63
CA GLY A 230 1.88 17.28 -4.68
C GLY A 230 3.34 16.96 -4.41
N ASP A 231 3.66 15.67 -4.35
CA ASP A 231 5.01 15.16 -4.12
C ASP A 231 5.46 14.25 -5.28
N ILE A 232 6.78 14.01 -5.36
CA ILE A 232 7.38 13.09 -6.35
C ILE A 232 8.25 12.09 -5.58
N ILE A 233 8.07 10.80 -5.87
CA ILE A 233 8.90 9.76 -5.24
C ILE A 233 10.13 9.52 -6.11
N PHE A 234 11.31 9.76 -5.54
CA PHE A 234 12.59 9.48 -6.19
C PHE A 234 12.95 8.00 -5.99
N THR A 235 12.55 7.16 -6.94
CA THR A 235 12.83 5.72 -6.93
C THR A 235 12.93 5.17 -8.36
N ASP A 236 13.71 4.10 -8.52
CA ASP A 236 13.74 3.29 -9.75
C ASP A 236 12.67 2.20 -9.75
N ASP A 237 11.86 2.11 -8.69
CA ASP A 237 10.73 1.19 -8.61
C ASP A 237 9.70 1.47 -9.71
N VAL A 238 9.16 0.38 -10.26
CA VAL A 238 8.11 0.40 -11.27
C VAL A 238 6.76 0.78 -10.63
N SER A 239 5.99 1.64 -11.28
CA SER A 239 4.62 1.98 -10.85
C SER A 239 3.66 0.81 -11.07
N PHE A 240 2.51 0.84 -10.40
CA PHE A 240 1.49 -0.19 -10.55
C PHE A 240 0.97 -0.30 -11.99
N GLU A 241 0.83 0.83 -12.68
CA GLU A 241 0.38 0.90 -14.08
C GLU A 241 1.37 0.17 -14.99
N VAL A 242 2.66 0.47 -14.87
CA VAL A 242 3.70 -0.18 -15.68
C VAL A 242 3.81 -1.67 -15.34
N PHE A 243 3.65 -2.04 -14.06
CA PHE A 243 3.58 -3.44 -13.63
C PHE A 243 2.42 -4.18 -14.30
N LEU A 244 1.23 -3.56 -14.34
CA LEU A 244 0.03 -4.15 -14.94
C LEU A 244 0.19 -4.29 -16.46
N ASP A 245 0.74 -3.28 -17.14
CA ASP A 245 1.02 -3.32 -18.58
C ASP A 245 1.97 -4.49 -18.92
N HIS A 246 3.01 -4.69 -18.11
CA HIS A 246 3.95 -5.79 -18.29
C HIS A 246 3.28 -7.16 -18.04
N LEU A 247 2.46 -7.27 -16.99
CA LEU A 247 1.70 -8.48 -16.71
C LEU A 247 0.77 -8.82 -17.88
N GLN A 248 0.02 -7.85 -18.40
CA GLN A 248 -0.88 -8.05 -19.53
C GLN A 248 -0.14 -8.58 -20.75
N ARG A 249 0.99 -7.96 -21.13
CA ARG A 249 1.80 -8.41 -22.27
C ARG A 249 2.30 -9.84 -22.12
N LEU A 250 2.73 -10.23 -20.92
CA LEU A 250 3.23 -11.59 -20.67
C LEU A 250 2.12 -12.64 -20.65
N VAL A 251 0.91 -12.25 -20.26
CA VAL A 251 -0.23 -13.16 -20.17
C VAL A 251 -0.85 -13.47 -21.53
N VAL A 252 -0.86 -12.50 -22.46
CA VAL A 252 -1.49 -12.65 -23.79
C VAL A 252 -0.58 -13.26 -24.87
N GLN A 253 0.70 -13.47 -24.58
CA GLN A 253 1.68 -14.15 -25.46
C GLN A 253 1.41 -15.67 -25.50
#